data_AF-E6TRR9-F1
#
_entry.id   AF-E6TRR9-F1
#
_cell.length_a   1.000
_cell.length_b   1.000
_cell.length_c   1.000
_cell.angle_alpha   90.00
_cell.angle_beta   90.00
_cell.angle_gamma   90.00
#
_symmetry.space_group_name_H-M   'P 1'
#
loop_
_entity.id
_entity.type
_entity.pdbx_description
1 polymer ?
#
loop_
_entity_poly.entity_id
_entity_poly.type
_entity_poly.pdbx_seq_one_letter_code
_entity_poly.pdbx_strand_id
1 'polypeptide(L)'
;MIVYFGAMREFEHDNKESLVQNEINNIGTIGVWFTSDINSAKAYAIGTEKVFEQSDTEFWEDGEPKVIEVERQVMGFIYKAYIHEPQLKIYESNTFDNYELFMNDRDVFCDYFSKKKRKLTWKDHAILLNKEEANMKFRNHLIRQGYEGFLIPNCKQQHGETELGCLFSVDAFHISEIIPVDAI
;
A
#
# COMPACT_ATOMS: atom_id res chain seq x y z
N MET A 1 -11.34 2.99 -17.12
CA MET A 1 -11.77 3.37 -15.75
C MET A 1 -10.86 4.49 -15.26
N ILE A 2 -11.41 5.54 -14.64
CA ILE A 2 -10.61 6.56 -13.94
C ILE A 2 -10.35 6.05 -12.52
N VAL A 3 -9.11 6.15 -12.07
CA VAL A 3 -8.70 5.77 -10.73
C VAL A 3 -7.72 6.78 -10.15
N TYR A 4 -7.57 6.72 -8.84
CA TYR A 4 -6.66 7.50 -8.04
C TYR A 4 -5.75 6.57 -7.25
N PHE A 5 -4.47 6.88 -7.21
CA PHE A 5 -3.54 6.25 -6.27
C PHE A 5 -2.69 7.30 -5.60
N GLY A 6 -2.44 7.13 -4.30
CA GLY A 6 -1.55 7.99 -3.54
C GLY A 6 -0.15 7.42 -3.47
N ALA A 7 0.87 8.27 -3.56
CA ALA A 7 2.28 7.90 -3.32
C ALA A 7 2.97 8.99 -2.51
N MET A 8 3.85 8.59 -1.58
CA MET A 8 4.62 9.50 -0.72
C MET A 8 5.76 10.21 -1.48
N ARG A 9 6.16 9.70 -2.64
CA ARG A 9 7.21 10.26 -3.49
C ARG A 9 6.68 10.47 -4.91
N GLU A 10 7.30 11.41 -5.61
CA GLU A 10 6.98 11.62 -7.01
C GLU A 10 7.38 10.39 -7.84
N PHE A 11 6.51 9.98 -8.76
CA PHE A 11 6.71 8.86 -9.64
C PHE A 11 7.51 9.32 -10.85
N GLU A 12 8.80 9.02 -10.85
CA GLU A 12 9.65 9.22 -12.03
C GLU A 12 9.37 8.10 -13.03
N HIS A 13 8.90 8.46 -14.23
CA HIS A 13 8.50 7.51 -15.28
C HIS A 13 9.61 6.50 -15.67
N ASP A 14 10.87 6.86 -15.42
CA ASP A 14 12.04 6.06 -15.76
C ASP A 14 12.42 5.06 -14.66
N ASN A 15 11.85 5.16 -13.45
CA ASN A 15 12.20 4.30 -12.32
C ASN A 15 10.95 3.73 -11.62
N LYS A 16 10.36 2.72 -12.27
CA LYS A 16 9.13 2.04 -11.86
C LYS A 16 9.18 1.39 -10.45
N GLU A 17 10.37 1.25 -9.88
CA GLU A 17 10.60 0.73 -8.52
C GLU A 17 10.33 1.76 -7.41
N SER A 18 10.09 3.04 -7.75
CA SER A 18 10.04 4.15 -6.79
C SER A 18 8.66 4.49 -6.21
N LEU A 19 7.60 3.79 -6.62
CA LEU A 19 6.23 4.10 -6.19
C LEU A 19 5.99 3.63 -4.75
N VAL A 20 6.37 4.49 -3.79
CA VAL A 20 6.20 4.24 -2.36
C VAL A 20 4.81 4.69 -1.94
N GLN A 21 3.92 3.73 -1.72
CA GLN A 21 2.62 3.97 -1.10
C GLN A 21 2.72 3.65 0.38
N ASN A 22 2.01 4.42 1.22
CA ASN A 22 1.93 4.10 2.62
C ASN A 22 1.30 2.71 2.80
N GLU A 23 1.99 1.82 3.51
CA GLU A 23 1.62 0.41 3.59
C GLU A 23 0.54 0.18 4.64
N ILE A 24 -0.57 -0.44 4.24
CA ILE A 24 -1.57 -0.94 5.17
C ILE A 24 -1.37 -2.45 5.33
N ASN A 25 -1.37 -2.98 6.56
CA ASN A 25 -1.44 -4.43 6.82
C ASN A 25 -0.40 -5.32 6.08
N ASN A 26 0.81 -4.81 5.83
CA ASN A 26 1.88 -5.54 5.15
C ASN A 26 1.56 -5.94 3.68
N ILE A 27 0.61 -5.28 3.01
CA ILE A 27 0.21 -5.60 1.62
C ILE A 27 0.87 -4.69 0.57
N GLY A 28 1.69 -3.72 1.00
CA GLY A 28 2.26 -2.69 0.13
C GLY A 28 3.13 -3.22 -1.01
N THR A 29 3.74 -4.40 -0.86
CA THR A 29 4.61 -4.99 -1.89
C THR A 29 3.88 -5.86 -2.91
N ILE A 30 2.54 -5.96 -2.85
CA ILE A 30 1.76 -6.76 -3.82
C ILE A 30 1.71 -6.09 -5.19
N GLY A 31 1.62 -4.76 -5.23
CA GLY A 31 1.44 -3.98 -6.45
C GLY A 31 0.99 -2.56 -6.12
N VAL A 32 0.43 -1.87 -7.12
CA VAL A 32 -0.02 -0.48 -6.99
C VAL A 32 -1.50 -0.43 -6.65
N TRP A 33 -1.77 0.11 -5.47
CA TRP A 33 -3.09 0.25 -4.89
C TRP A 33 -3.78 1.50 -5.41
N PHE A 34 -5.05 1.34 -5.82
CA PHE A 34 -5.85 2.42 -6.39
C PHE A 34 -7.30 2.35 -5.88
N THR A 35 -8.04 3.43 -6.09
CA THR A 35 -9.45 3.58 -5.77
C THR A 35 -10.10 4.57 -6.74
N SER A 36 -11.42 4.62 -6.87
CA SER A 36 -12.14 5.65 -7.64
C SER A 36 -12.44 6.91 -6.83
N ASP A 37 -12.20 6.90 -5.51
CA ASP A 37 -12.35 8.09 -4.67
C ASP A 37 -11.01 8.76 -4.36
N ILE A 38 -10.92 10.06 -4.68
CA ILE A 38 -9.70 10.84 -4.48
C ILE A 38 -9.34 11.01 -2.99
N ASN A 39 -10.33 11.05 -2.09
CA ASN A 39 -10.08 11.26 -0.67
C ASN A 39 -9.51 10.00 -0.03
N SER A 40 -10.04 8.84 -0.41
CA SER A 40 -9.48 7.54 -0.05
C SER A 40 -8.03 7.36 -0.51
N ALA A 41 -7.65 7.91 -1.67
CA ALA A 41 -6.26 7.87 -2.14
C ALA A 41 -5.29 8.69 -1.25
N LYS A 42 -5.77 9.75 -0.56
CA LYS A 42 -4.93 10.62 0.31
C LYS A 42 -4.18 9.82 1.37
N ALA A 43 -4.84 8.83 2.00
CA ALA A 43 -4.25 8.03 3.07
C ALA A 43 -2.99 7.27 2.63
N TYR A 44 -2.85 6.98 1.34
CA TYR A 44 -1.70 6.28 0.76
C TYR A 44 -0.56 7.23 0.34
N ALA A 45 -0.85 8.53 0.24
CA ALA A 45 0.11 9.57 -0.11
C ALA A 45 0.71 10.29 1.11
N ILE A 46 0.17 10.05 2.31
CA ILE A 46 0.66 10.65 3.56
C ILE A 46 1.34 9.57 4.39
N GLY A 47 2.55 9.86 4.88
CA GLY A 47 3.27 8.97 5.78
C GLY A 47 4.35 9.72 6.56
N THR A 48 5.30 8.98 7.13
CA THR A 48 6.47 9.53 7.81
C THR A 48 7.74 8.98 7.20
N GLU A 49 8.79 9.81 7.19
CA GLU A 49 10.14 9.38 6.86
C GLU A 49 11.09 9.66 8.03
N LYS A 50 12.10 8.81 8.16
CA LYS A 50 13.16 8.97 9.16
C LYS A 50 14.27 9.82 8.55
N VAL A 51 14.51 10.98 9.13
CA VAL A 51 15.60 11.88 8.76
C VAL A 51 16.61 11.95 9.90
N PHE A 52 17.88 12.04 9.53
CA PHE A 52 18.96 12.28 10.49
C PHE A 52 19.30 13.76 10.46
N GLU A 53 19.09 14.44 11.58
CA GLU A 53 19.37 15.87 11.70
C GLU A 53 20.21 16.17 12.94
N GLN A 54 20.88 17.32 12.92
CA GLN A 54 21.62 17.80 14.07
C GLN A 54 20.62 18.26 15.14
N SER A 55 20.83 17.80 16.37
CA SER A 55 19.98 18.12 17.50
C SER A 55 20.24 19.53 17.99
N ASP A 56 19.18 20.32 18.12
CA ASP A 56 19.24 21.64 18.77
C ASP A 56 19.32 21.53 20.32
N THR A 57 19.12 20.33 20.87
CA THR A 57 18.99 20.11 22.32
C THR A 57 19.99 19.11 22.89
N GLU A 58 20.58 18.25 22.05
CA GLU A 58 21.54 17.24 22.46
C GLU A 58 22.91 17.49 21.84
N PHE A 59 23.93 17.59 22.69
CA PHE A 59 25.31 17.85 22.30
C PHE A 59 26.23 16.75 22.82
N TRP A 60 27.31 16.48 22.10
CA TRP A 60 28.44 15.69 22.57
C TRP A 60 29.23 16.44 23.65
N GLU A 61 30.13 15.76 24.36
CA GLU A 61 30.92 16.37 25.44
C GLU A 61 31.87 17.47 24.95
N ASP A 62 32.21 17.48 23.66
CA ASP A 62 33.00 18.51 22.99
C ASP A 62 32.17 19.75 22.57
N GLY A 63 30.85 19.71 22.77
CA GLY A 63 29.93 20.78 22.42
C GLY A 63 29.36 20.70 20.99
N GLU A 64 29.72 19.69 20.20
CA GLU A 64 29.13 19.48 18.87
C GLU A 64 27.71 18.91 18.97
N PRO A 65 26.76 19.33 18.12
CA PRO A 65 25.40 18.77 18.09
C PRO A 65 25.42 17.26 17.78
N LYS A 66 24.62 16.49 18.51
CA LYS A 66 24.40 15.08 18.17
C LYS A 66 23.57 14.94 16.91
N VAL A 67 23.82 13.88 16.13
CA VAL A 67 22.91 13.48 15.05
C VAL A 67 21.81 12.60 15.66
N ILE A 68 20.58 13.07 15.58
CA ILE A 68 19.39 12.36 16.07
C ILE A 68 18.52 11.93 14.89
N GLU A 69 17.78 10.84 15.11
CA GLU A 69 16.79 10.34 14.15
C GLU A 69 15.43 10.92 14.51
N VAL A 70 14.81 11.64 13.57
CA VAL A 70 13.50 12.28 13.75
C VAL A 70 12.54 11.77 12.67
N GLU A 71 11.29 11.52 13.07
CA GLU A 71 10.22 11.19 12.13
C GLU A 71 9.57 12.47 11.62
N ARG A 72 9.69 12.72 10.32
CA ARG A 72 9.06 13.86 9.65
C ARG A 72 7.86 13.40 8.83
N GLN A 73 6.76 14.12 8.93
CA GLN A 73 5.59 13.88 8.08
C GLN A 73 5.92 14.23 6.62
N VAL A 74 5.60 13.31 5.71
CA VAL A 74 5.74 13.50 4.26
C VAL A 74 4.35 13.63 3.66
N MET A 75 4.17 14.71 2.89
CA MET A 75 2.98 14.97 2.11
C MET A 75 3.32 14.66 0.65
N GLY A 76 2.76 13.57 0.13
CA GLY A 76 3.04 13.09 -1.21
C GLY A 76 2.10 13.65 -2.27
N PHE A 77 1.78 12.79 -3.25
CA PHE A 77 1.01 13.12 -4.43
C PHE A 77 -0.12 12.10 -4.65
N ILE A 78 -1.22 12.57 -5.23
CA ILE A 78 -2.29 11.74 -5.76
C ILE A 78 -2.22 11.78 -7.27
N TYR A 79 -2.23 10.61 -7.88
CA TYR A 79 -2.19 10.43 -9.32
C TYR A 79 -3.57 10.05 -9.80
N LYS A 80 -4.11 10.82 -10.73
CA LYS A 80 -5.32 10.45 -11.47
C LYS A 80 -4.91 9.75 -12.75
N ALA A 81 -5.31 8.50 -12.89
CA ALA A 81 -4.94 7.67 -14.02
C ALA A 81 -6.15 7.04 -14.70
N TYR A 82 -6.00 6.75 -15.98
CA TYR A 82 -6.91 5.90 -16.74
C TYR A 82 -6.33 4.49 -16.84
N ILE A 83 -7.13 3.48 -16.53
CA ILE A 83 -6.82 2.07 -16.79
C ILE A 83 -7.77 1.56 -17.87
N HIS A 84 -7.25 0.90 -18.90
CA HIS A 84 -8.05 0.29 -19.94
C HIS A 84 -8.34 -1.18 -19.62
N GLU A 85 -9.60 -1.46 -19.26
CA GLU A 85 -10.20 -2.80 -19.10
C GLU A 85 -9.28 -3.89 -18.51
N PRO A 86 -8.73 -3.70 -17.30
CA PRO A 86 -7.83 -4.68 -16.71
C PRO A 86 -8.59 -5.95 -16.33
N GLN A 87 -7.95 -7.11 -16.50
CA GLN A 87 -8.49 -8.38 -16.04
C GLN A 87 -8.28 -8.53 -14.52
N LEU A 88 -9.26 -8.11 -13.72
CA LEU A 88 -9.18 -8.11 -12.26
C LEU A 88 -9.91 -9.30 -11.63
N LYS A 89 -9.30 -9.92 -10.61
CA LYS A 89 -10.04 -10.79 -9.69
C LYS A 89 -10.91 -9.94 -8.78
N ILE A 90 -12.22 -10.17 -8.78
CA ILE A 90 -13.16 -9.42 -7.93
C ILE A 90 -13.42 -10.22 -6.64
N TYR A 91 -13.11 -9.63 -5.50
CA TYR A 91 -13.41 -10.21 -4.18
C TYR A 91 -14.77 -9.69 -3.70
N GLU A 92 -15.85 -10.32 -4.15
CA GLU A 92 -17.21 -9.95 -3.78
C GLU A 92 -17.94 -11.13 -3.13
N SER A 93 -18.64 -10.87 -2.03
CA SER A 93 -19.56 -11.82 -1.42
C SER A 93 -20.73 -11.15 -0.72
N ASN A 94 -21.86 -11.86 -0.72
CA ASN A 94 -23.06 -11.48 0.01
C ASN A 94 -23.07 -11.98 1.46
N THR A 95 -22.09 -12.80 1.84
CA THR A 95 -22.06 -13.49 3.15
C THR A 95 -20.83 -13.18 3.99
N PHE A 96 -19.75 -12.71 3.36
CA PHE A 96 -18.49 -12.39 4.02
C PHE A 96 -18.08 -10.96 3.69
N ASP A 97 -17.31 -10.34 4.57
CA ASP A 97 -16.64 -9.09 4.27
C ASP A 97 -15.65 -9.28 3.11
N ASN A 98 -15.70 -8.38 2.12
CA ASN A 98 -14.92 -8.50 0.89
C ASN A 98 -13.41 -8.43 1.17
N TYR A 99 -12.98 -7.63 2.15
CA TYR A 99 -11.59 -7.56 2.56
C TYR A 99 -11.16 -8.83 3.29
N GLU A 100 -12.04 -9.44 4.09
CA GLU A 100 -11.78 -10.76 4.68
C GLU A 100 -11.56 -11.85 3.63
N LEU A 101 -12.33 -11.86 2.54
CA LEU A 101 -12.11 -12.81 1.45
C LEU A 101 -10.73 -12.66 0.81
N PHE A 102 -10.33 -11.43 0.52
CA PHE A 102 -9.01 -11.12 0.01
C PHE A 102 -7.91 -11.62 0.97
N MET A 103 -8.03 -11.28 2.25
CA MET A 103 -7.02 -11.66 3.24
C MET A 103 -6.95 -13.17 3.47
N ASN A 104 -8.07 -13.89 3.41
CA ASN A 104 -8.09 -15.35 3.53
C ASN A 104 -7.40 -16.03 2.34
N ASP A 105 -7.56 -15.50 1.13
CA ASP A 105 -6.88 -15.99 -0.07
C ASP A 105 -5.36 -15.71 -0.01
N ARG A 106 -4.98 -14.54 0.49
CA ARG A 106 -3.58 -14.16 0.72
C ARG A 106 -2.91 -14.98 1.83
N ASP A 107 -3.62 -15.26 2.92
CA ASP A 107 -3.09 -15.93 4.12
C ASP A 107 -2.56 -17.34 3.82
N VAL A 108 -2.99 -17.97 2.73
CA VAL A 108 -2.45 -19.26 2.23
C VAL A 108 -0.94 -19.20 1.98
N PHE A 109 -0.40 -18.01 1.68
CA PHE A 109 1.01 -17.80 1.39
C PHE A 109 1.81 -17.20 2.57
N CYS A 110 1.13 -16.87 3.67
CA CYS A 110 1.69 -16.15 4.80
C CYS A 110 2.21 -17.07 5.91
N ASP A 111 3.43 -16.83 6.38
CA ASP A 111 4.02 -17.49 7.53
C ASP A 111 3.97 -16.57 8.75
N TYR A 112 2.98 -16.79 9.61
CA TYR A 112 2.80 -16.04 10.84
C TYR A 112 3.52 -16.68 12.02
N PHE A 113 4.12 -15.85 12.88
CA PHE A 113 4.74 -16.29 14.13
C PHE A 113 3.96 -15.81 15.36
N SER A 114 3.69 -16.72 16.27
CA SER A 114 3.20 -16.42 17.63
C SER A 114 3.72 -17.44 18.63
N LYS A 115 4.07 -16.98 19.83
CA LYS A 115 4.45 -17.84 20.95
C LYS A 115 3.29 -18.67 21.51
N LYS A 116 2.02 -18.34 21.18
CA LYS A 116 0.83 -18.85 21.89
C LYS A 116 -0.11 -19.72 21.05
N LYS A 117 -0.11 -19.64 19.71
CA LYS A 117 -1.13 -20.26 18.84
C LYS A 117 -0.48 -20.87 17.59
N ARG A 118 -0.99 -22.03 17.14
CA ARG A 118 -0.45 -22.82 16.01
C ARG A 118 -1.09 -22.51 14.64
N LYS A 119 -2.35 -22.07 14.59
CA LYS A 119 -3.03 -21.66 13.35
C LYS A 119 -3.34 -20.18 13.46
N LEU A 120 -2.50 -19.39 12.83
CA LEU A 120 -2.56 -17.93 12.86
C LEU A 120 -3.13 -17.43 11.54
N THR A 121 -3.86 -16.33 11.62
CA THR A 121 -4.39 -15.60 10.48
C THR A 121 -4.05 -14.13 10.65
N TRP A 122 -4.27 -13.32 9.62
CA TRP A 122 -4.11 -11.87 9.70
C TRP A 122 -4.90 -11.23 10.86
N LYS A 123 -6.05 -11.80 11.23
CA LYS A 123 -6.90 -11.34 12.36
C LYS A 123 -6.22 -11.52 13.73
N ASP A 124 -5.25 -12.41 13.84
CA ASP A 124 -4.53 -12.65 15.09
C ASP A 124 -3.47 -11.58 15.40
N HIS A 125 -3.28 -10.59 14.50
CA HIS A 125 -2.27 -9.53 14.64
C HIS A 125 -0.86 -10.09 14.94
N ALA A 126 -0.57 -11.27 14.38
CA ALA A 126 0.69 -11.97 14.55
C ALA A 126 1.80 -11.39 13.66
N ILE A 127 3.06 -11.66 14.00
CA ILE A 127 4.20 -11.18 13.21
C ILE A 127 4.25 -12.00 11.92
N LEU A 128 4.07 -11.34 10.76
CA LEU A 128 4.26 -11.94 9.44
C LEU A 128 5.76 -11.99 9.13
N LEU A 129 6.32 -13.20 9.02
CA LEU A 129 7.76 -13.40 8.86
C LEU A 129 8.24 -13.22 7.42
N ASN A 130 7.41 -13.61 6.46
CA ASN A 130 7.79 -13.77 5.05
C ASN A 130 7.07 -12.77 4.14
N LYS A 131 6.82 -11.53 4.60
CA LYS A 131 5.97 -10.53 3.92
C LYS A 131 6.20 -10.43 2.41
N GLU A 132 7.44 -10.15 2.00
CA GLU A 132 7.78 -9.95 0.59
C GLU A 132 7.57 -11.22 -0.23
N GLU A 133 8.03 -12.36 0.29
CA GLU A 133 7.88 -13.66 -0.37
C GLU A 133 6.41 -14.08 -0.48
N ALA A 134 5.61 -13.87 0.57
CA ALA A 134 4.19 -14.17 0.60
C ALA A 134 3.43 -13.34 -0.43
N ASN A 135 3.66 -12.03 -0.45
CA ASN A 135 3.04 -11.11 -1.40
C ASN A 135 3.44 -11.44 -2.86
N MET A 136 4.70 -11.78 -3.10
CA MET A 136 5.18 -12.23 -4.40
C MET A 136 4.52 -13.55 -4.83
N LYS A 137 4.42 -14.55 -3.94
CA LYS A 137 3.75 -15.83 -4.24
C LYS A 137 2.28 -15.64 -4.55
N PHE A 138 1.58 -14.82 -3.76
CA PHE A 138 0.19 -14.46 -3.98
C PHE A 138 -0.02 -13.77 -5.33
N ARG A 139 0.78 -12.74 -5.64
CA ARG A 139 0.78 -12.06 -6.94
C ARG A 139 0.98 -13.06 -8.09
N ASN A 140 2.00 -13.90 -8.00
CA ASN A 140 2.31 -14.90 -9.03
C ASN A 140 1.21 -15.94 -9.19
N HIS A 141 0.51 -16.30 -8.11
CA HIS A 141 -0.64 -17.19 -8.17
C HIS A 141 -1.79 -16.58 -8.98
N LEU A 142 -2.10 -15.30 -8.79
CA LEU A 142 -3.14 -14.60 -9.54
C LEU A 142 -2.75 -14.35 -11.00
N ILE A 143 -1.49 -14.00 -11.27
CA ILE A 143 -0.97 -13.86 -12.65
C ILE A 143 -1.12 -15.17 -13.42
N ARG A 144 -0.82 -16.32 -12.80
CA ARG A 144 -1.00 -17.64 -13.43
C ARG A 144 -2.45 -17.98 -13.77
N GLN A 145 -3.41 -17.31 -13.13
CA GLN A 145 -4.84 -17.43 -13.44
C GLN A 145 -5.30 -16.44 -14.52
N GLY A 146 -4.39 -15.60 -15.04
CA GLY A 146 -4.68 -14.59 -16.05
C GLY A 146 -5.10 -13.24 -15.49
N TYR A 147 -4.98 -12.99 -14.18
CA TYR A 147 -5.32 -11.70 -13.60
C TYR A 147 -4.15 -10.72 -13.63
N GLU A 148 -4.45 -9.47 -13.97
CA GLU A 148 -3.52 -8.32 -13.95
C GLU A 148 -3.54 -7.58 -12.60
N GLY A 149 -4.50 -7.93 -11.75
CA GLY A 149 -4.72 -7.33 -10.45
C GLY A 149 -5.96 -7.88 -9.77
N PHE A 150 -6.47 -7.16 -8.78
CA PHE A 150 -7.73 -7.47 -8.12
C PHE A 150 -8.46 -6.22 -7.66
N LEU A 151 -9.76 -6.38 -7.37
CA LEU A 151 -10.63 -5.35 -6.83
C LEU A 151 -11.37 -5.91 -5.61
N ILE A 152 -11.38 -5.13 -4.53
CA ILE A 152 -12.12 -5.38 -3.31
C ILE A 152 -13.23 -4.32 -3.24
N PRO A 153 -14.42 -4.58 -3.79
CA PRO A 153 -15.56 -3.66 -3.70
C PRO A 153 -15.99 -3.44 -2.24
N ASN A 154 -16.59 -2.29 -1.95
CA ASN A 154 -17.15 -1.95 -0.64
C ASN A 154 -16.17 -2.19 0.54
N CYS A 155 -14.89 -1.89 0.31
CA CYS A 155 -13.87 -2.00 1.33
C CYS A 155 -14.01 -0.83 2.32
N LYS A 156 -14.10 -1.15 3.62
CA LYS A 156 -14.09 -0.11 4.66
C LYS A 156 -12.71 0.52 4.75
N GLN A 157 -12.63 1.80 4.40
CA GLN A 157 -11.44 2.63 4.50
C GLN A 157 -11.66 3.77 5.51
N GLN A 158 -10.60 4.54 5.80
CA GLN A 158 -10.66 5.65 6.76
C GLN A 158 -11.72 6.70 6.40
N HIS A 159 -12.03 6.86 5.11
CA HIS A 159 -12.97 7.87 4.61
C HIS A 159 -14.34 7.30 4.19
N GLY A 160 -14.65 6.04 4.53
CA GLY A 160 -15.93 5.41 4.22
C GLY A 160 -15.78 4.07 3.51
N GLU A 161 -16.87 3.59 2.91
CA GLU A 161 -16.86 2.39 2.08
C GLU A 161 -16.60 2.79 0.63
N THR A 162 -15.50 2.29 0.08
CA THR A 162 -15.12 2.48 -1.33
C THR A 162 -14.46 1.20 -1.84
N GLU A 163 -14.38 1.00 -3.15
CA GLU A 163 -13.55 -0.07 -3.67
C GLU A 163 -12.06 0.23 -3.50
N LEU A 164 -11.32 -0.84 -3.25
CA LEU A 164 -9.86 -0.84 -3.18
C LEU A 164 -9.34 -1.84 -4.22
N GLY A 165 -8.61 -1.34 -5.20
CA GLY A 165 -7.98 -2.14 -6.23
C GLY A 165 -6.47 -2.23 -6.05
N CYS A 166 -5.87 -3.24 -6.66
CA CYS A 166 -4.43 -3.37 -6.78
C CYS A 166 -4.08 -3.89 -8.18
N LEU A 167 -3.18 -3.20 -8.88
CA LEU A 167 -2.60 -3.64 -10.15
C LEU A 167 -1.16 -4.14 -9.93
N PHE A 168 -0.81 -5.23 -10.59
CA PHE A 168 0.53 -5.82 -10.46
C PHE A 168 1.61 -5.08 -11.25
N SER A 169 1.23 -4.20 -12.17
CA SER A 169 2.16 -3.36 -12.93
C SER A 169 1.59 -1.95 -13.07
N VAL A 170 2.50 -0.96 -13.07
CA VAL A 170 2.16 0.42 -13.38
C VAL A 170 1.90 0.66 -14.87
N ASP A 171 2.30 -0.28 -15.73
CA ASP A 171 2.18 -0.14 -17.19
C ASP A 171 0.72 -0.03 -17.66
N ALA A 172 -0.22 -0.46 -16.83
CA ALA A 172 -1.64 -0.35 -17.11
C ALA A 172 -2.21 1.05 -16.82
N PHE A 173 -1.46 1.94 -16.14
CA PHE A 173 -1.92 3.30 -15.84
C PHE A 173 -1.48 4.28 -16.91
N HIS A 174 -2.44 5.04 -17.44
CA HIS A 174 -2.20 6.27 -18.16
C HIS A 174 -2.43 7.45 -17.21
N ILE A 175 -1.35 7.95 -16.61
CA ILE A 175 -1.39 9.09 -15.68
C ILE A 175 -1.82 10.34 -16.46
N SER A 176 -2.89 10.97 -16.00
CA SER A 176 -3.47 12.16 -16.62
C SER A 176 -3.23 13.44 -15.83
N GLU A 177 -3.06 13.31 -14.51
CA GLU A 177 -2.90 14.44 -13.59
C GLU A 177 -2.15 13.97 -12.35
N ILE A 178 -1.29 14.84 -11.81
CA ILE A 178 -0.57 14.65 -10.56
C ILE A 178 -0.97 15.81 -9.65
N ILE A 179 -1.49 15.50 -8.48
CA ILE A 179 -2.06 16.48 -7.56
C ILE A 179 -1.31 16.38 -6.23
N PRO A 180 -0.56 17.41 -5.82
CA PRO A 180 0.02 17.48 -4.48
C PRO A 180 -1.06 17.34 -3.40
N VAL A 181 -0.81 16.56 -2.35
CA VAL A 181 -1.83 16.32 -1.31
C VAL A 181 -2.24 17.61 -0.59
N ASP A 182 -1.33 18.56 -0.43
CA ASP A 182 -1.56 19.87 0.19
C ASP A 182 -2.46 20.81 -0.64
N ALA A 183 -2.72 20.46 -1.90
CA ALA A 183 -3.63 21.20 -2.78
C ALA A 183 -5.11 20.75 -2.70
N ILE A 184 -5.43 19.71 -1.90
CA ILE A 184 -6.76 19.06 -1.85
C ILE A 184 -7.38 19.08 -0.45
#